data_AF-A0A5E4YR25-F1
#
_entry.id   AF-A0A5E4YR25-F1
#
_cell.length_a   1.000
_cell.length_b   1.000
_cell.length_c   1.000
_cell.angle_alpha   90.00
_cell.angle_beta   90.00
_cell.angle_gamma   90.00
#
_symmetry.space_group_name_H-M   'P 1'
#
loop_
_entity.id
_entity.type
_entity.pdbx_description
1 polymer ?
#
loop_
_entity_poly.entity_id
_entity_poly.type
_entity_poly.pdbx_seq_one_letter_code
_entity_poly.pdbx_strand_id
1 'polypeptide(L)'
;MRFSERNGFAPVRAAPITSRLEASEELRSVAVNTALESGVKPDKLRELLCRMLQKRPDPNNWSAGNVETEARGLLDDAQWYEVYDFIELLASLRGYHQESFQRDINRYFFVNGIGWSVDSSG
;
A
#
# COMPACT_ATOMS: atom_id res chain seq x y z
N MET A 1 -11.77 13.89 5.65
CA MET A 1 -13.08 13.18 5.68
C MET A 1 -13.72 13.26 4.30
N ARG A 2 -14.01 12.12 3.65
CA ARG A 2 -14.48 12.07 2.25
C ARG A 2 -15.97 12.46 2.14
N PHE A 3 -16.42 12.92 0.96
CA PHE A 3 -17.83 13.28 0.73
C PHE A 3 -18.79 12.14 1.08
N SER A 4 -18.52 10.92 0.62
CA SER A 4 -19.37 9.75 0.86
C SER A 4 -19.48 9.40 2.35
N GLU A 5 -18.40 9.54 3.12
CA GLU A 5 -18.40 9.30 4.56
C GLU A 5 -19.21 10.35 5.31
N ARG A 6 -19.04 11.63 4.95
CA ARG A 6 -19.82 12.73 5.54
C ARG A 6 -21.32 12.59 5.30
N ASN A 7 -21.72 11.91 4.23
CA ASN A 7 -23.12 11.76 3.83
C ASN A 7 -23.66 10.33 4.06
N GLY A 8 -22.91 9.44 4.72
CA GLY A 8 -23.38 8.07 5.01
C GLY A 8 -23.50 7.16 3.78
N PHE A 9 -22.93 7.52 2.63
CA PHE A 9 -22.88 6.69 1.43
C PHE A 9 -21.73 5.66 1.44
N ALA A 10 -21.02 5.51 2.56
CA ALA A 10 -19.96 4.52 2.67
C ALA A 10 -20.55 3.12 2.44
N PRO A 11 -19.88 2.25 1.67
CA PRO A 11 -20.40 0.94 1.32
C PRO A 11 -20.78 0.16 2.58
N VAL A 12 -22.07 -0.20 2.67
CA VAL A 12 -22.69 -0.84 3.85
C VAL A 12 -22.37 -2.34 3.92
N ARG A 13 -21.78 -2.90 2.86
CA ARG A 13 -21.49 -4.34 2.77
C ARG A 13 -20.13 -4.55 2.14
N ALA A 14 -19.29 -5.34 2.82
CA ALA A 14 -18.11 -5.91 2.19
C ALA A 14 -18.53 -6.68 0.94
N ALA A 15 -17.76 -6.59 -0.15
CA ALA A 15 -17.89 -7.58 -1.19
C ALA A 15 -17.67 -8.98 -0.58
N PRO A 16 -18.34 -10.04 -1.06
CA PRO A 16 -17.99 -11.39 -0.65
C PRO A 16 -16.48 -11.59 -0.75
N ILE A 17 -15.86 -12.35 0.15
CA ILE A 17 -14.41 -12.57 0.09
C ILE A 17 -14.11 -13.31 -1.23
N THR A 18 -13.52 -12.60 -2.19
CA THR A 18 -13.24 -13.11 -3.55
C THR A 18 -11.77 -13.49 -3.75
N SER A 19 -10.87 -12.95 -2.93
CA SER A 19 -9.44 -13.26 -3.01
C SER A 19 -8.82 -13.39 -1.61
N ARG A 20 -8.03 -14.46 -1.43
CA ARG A 20 -7.25 -14.73 -0.21
C ARG A 20 -5.75 -14.89 -0.48
N LEU A 21 -5.36 -15.14 -1.74
CA LEU A 21 -4.01 -15.54 -2.14
C LEU A 21 -3.58 -14.85 -3.44
N GLU A 22 -4.00 -13.60 -3.64
CA GLU A 22 -3.57 -12.79 -4.77
C GLU A 22 -3.37 -11.33 -4.34
N ALA A 23 -2.57 -10.62 -5.11
CA ALA A 23 -2.39 -9.17 -5.00
C ALA A 23 -2.55 -8.58 -6.40
N SER A 24 -3.74 -8.04 -6.66
CA SER A 24 -4.06 -7.45 -7.97
C SER A 24 -3.19 -6.22 -8.24
N GLU A 25 -3.09 -5.84 -9.51
CA GLU A 25 -2.37 -4.62 -9.92
C GLU A 25 -2.96 -3.38 -9.23
N GLU A 26 -4.28 -3.36 -9.02
CA GLU A 26 -4.95 -2.29 -8.29
C GLU A 26 -4.53 -2.24 -6.82
N LEU A 27 -4.42 -3.38 -6.13
CA LEU A 27 -3.95 -3.39 -4.75
C LEU A 27 -2.53 -2.84 -4.65
N ARG A 28 -1.64 -3.24 -5.57
CA ARG A 28 -0.25 -2.76 -5.62
C ARG A 28 -0.21 -1.23 -5.81
N SER A 29 -1.00 -0.73 -6.76
CA SER A 29 -1.12 0.72 -7.01
C SER A 29 -1.67 1.48 -5.80
N VAL A 30 -2.72 0.94 -5.15
CA VAL A 30 -3.32 1.54 -3.95
C VAL A 30 -2.34 1.58 -2.79
N ALA A 31 -1.58 0.50 -2.54
CA ALA A 31 -0.57 0.49 -1.48
C ALA A 31 0.45 1.64 -1.64
N VAL A 32 0.97 1.84 -2.85
CA VAL A 32 1.91 2.94 -3.14
C VAL A 32 1.23 4.31 -2.99
N ASN A 33 0.05 4.49 -3.58
CA ASN A 33 -0.67 5.78 -3.52
C ASN A 33 -1.01 6.17 -2.08
N THR A 34 -1.56 5.24 -1.30
CA THR A 34 -1.92 5.47 0.10
C THR A 34 -0.68 5.78 0.95
N ALA A 35 0.47 5.15 0.66
CA ALA A 35 1.72 5.49 1.34
C ALA A 35 2.19 6.92 1.03
N LEU A 36 2.19 7.31 -0.25
CA LEU A 36 2.54 8.67 -0.69
C LEU A 36 1.61 9.72 -0.06
N GLU A 37 0.31 9.47 -0.08
CA GLU A 37 -0.71 10.33 0.54
C GLU A 37 -0.55 10.43 2.07
N SER A 38 -0.02 9.38 2.71
CA SER A 38 0.32 9.37 4.14
C SER A 38 1.64 10.08 4.47
N GLY A 39 2.33 10.64 3.47
CA GLY A 39 3.56 11.41 3.61
C GLY A 39 4.85 10.61 3.40
N VAL A 40 4.76 9.32 3.06
CA VAL A 40 5.94 8.52 2.72
C VAL A 40 6.53 9.04 1.40
N LYS A 41 7.85 9.22 1.35
CA LYS A 41 8.54 9.74 0.15
C LYS A 41 8.88 8.61 -0.82
N PRO A 42 8.96 8.87 -2.14
CA PRO A 42 9.39 7.88 -3.13
C PRO A 42 10.71 7.19 -2.78
N ASP A 43 11.71 7.93 -2.31
CA ASP A 43 12.98 7.34 -1.87
C ASP A 43 12.82 6.32 -0.75
N LYS A 44 11.89 6.58 0.19
CA LYS A 44 11.63 5.67 1.28
C LYS A 44 10.92 4.41 0.79
N LEU A 45 9.96 4.53 -0.14
CA LEU A 45 9.31 3.39 -0.77
C LEU A 45 10.34 2.49 -1.46
N ARG A 46 11.20 3.09 -2.28
CA ARG A 46 12.28 2.37 -2.96
C ARG A 46 13.22 1.70 -1.96
N GLU A 47 13.68 2.41 -0.92
CA GLU A 47 14.56 1.84 0.11
C GLU A 47 13.95 0.58 0.75
N LEU A 48 12.67 0.65 1.13
CA LEU A 48 11.95 -0.45 1.77
C LEU A 48 11.79 -1.64 0.82
N LEU A 49 11.36 -1.40 -0.42
CA LEU A 49 11.18 -2.44 -1.44
C LEU A 49 12.50 -3.09 -1.83
N CYS A 50 13.54 -2.31 -2.09
CA CYS A 50 14.88 -2.83 -2.39
C CYS A 50 15.39 -3.71 -1.24
N ARG A 51 15.22 -3.28 0.02
CA ARG A 51 15.63 -4.08 1.18
C ARG A 51 14.83 -5.36 1.29
N MET A 52 13.51 -5.29 1.19
CA MET A 52 12.60 -6.43 1.32
C MET A 52 12.85 -7.48 0.23
N LEU A 53 12.99 -7.04 -1.03
CA LEU A 53 13.18 -7.89 -2.20
C LEU A 53 14.65 -8.24 -2.47
N GLN A 54 15.58 -7.80 -1.62
CA GLN A 54 17.03 -7.96 -1.81
C GLN A 54 17.55 -7.48 -3.18
N LYS A 55 16.97 -6.39 -3.69
CA LYS A 55 17.34 -5.74 -4.96
C LYS A 55 18.16 -4.47 -4.71
N ARG A 56 19.00 -4.10 -5.67
CA ARG A 56 19.75 -2.82 -5.67
C ARG A 56 18.92 -1.74 -6.37
N PRO A 57 18.86 -0.50 -5.86
CA PRO A 57 18.22 0.60 -6.57
C PRO A 57 19.00 0.95 -7.85
N ASP A 58 18.28 1.36 -8.90
CA ASP A 58 18.89 1.86 -10.13
C ASP A 58 19.46 3.27 -9.89
N PRO A 59 20.79 3.48 -9.98
CA PRO A 59 21.41 4.77 -9.76
C PRO A 59 21.00 5.84 -10.80
N ASN A 60 20.45 5.43 -11.96
CA ASN A 60 19.98 6.35 -12.98
C ASN A 60 18.58 6.92 -12.67
N ASN A 61 17.87 6.34 -11.71
CA ASN A 61 16.57 6.81 -11.24
C ASN A 61 16.77 7.75 -10.05
N TRP A 62 17.10 9.01 -10.34
CA TRP A 62 17.42 10.02 -9.32
C TRP A 62 16.31 11.06 -9.11
N SER A 63 15.39 11.23 -10.06
CA SER A 63 14.26 12.16 -9.92
C SER A 63 13.14 11.50 -9.10
N ALA A 64 12.36 12.28 -8.34
CA ALA A 64 11.27 11.75 -7.52
C ALA A 64 10.29 10.88 -8.33
N GLY A 65 9.96 11.29 -9.56
CA GLY A 65 9.09 10.52 -10.45
C GLY A 65 9.72 9.22 -10.96
N ASN A 66 11.02 9.22 -11.29
CA ASN A 66 11.72 8.00 -11.71
C ASN A 66 11.85 7.03 -10.53
N VAL A 67 12.14 7.54 -9.33
CA VAL A 67 12.20 6.74 -8.10
C VAL A 67 10.84 6.11 -7.78
N GLU A 68 9.75 6.86 -7.93
CA GLU A 68 8.40 6.31 -7.74
C GLU A 68 8.09 5.23 -8.78
N THR A 69 8.43 5.46 -10.05
CA THR A 69 8.24 4.49 -11.14
C THR A 69 9.02 3.20 -10.86
N GLU A 70 10.25 3.31 -10.38
CA GLU A 70 11.07 2.18 -9.96
C GLU A 70 10.42 1.42 -8.80
N ALA A 71 9.95 2.12 -7.77
CA ALA A 71 9.25 1.51 -6.64
C ALA A 71 7.99 0.75 -7.08
N ARG A 72 7.20 1.32 -8.01
CA ARG A 72 6.03 0.64 -8.59
C ARG A 72 6.45 -0.63 -9.33
N GLY A 73 7.43 -0.56 -10.22
CA GLY A 73 7.93 -1.73 -10.94
C GLY A 73 8.48 -2.83 -10.02
N LEU A 74 9.20 -2.46 -8.96
CA LEU A 74 9.65 -3.40 -7.94
C LEU A 74 8.48 -4.13 -7.26
N LEU A 75 7.41 -3.40 -6.93
CA LEU A 75 6.22 -3.97 -6.33
C LEU A 75 5.41 -4.78 -7.34
N ASP A 76 5.37 -4.42 -8.62
CA ASP A 76 4.68 -5.17 -9.68
C ASP A 76 5.32 -6.55 -9.89
N ASP A 77 6.65 -6.62 -9.83
CA ASP A 77 7.41 -7.88 -9.93
C ASP A 77 7.32 -8.77 -8.67
N ALA A 78 6.80 -8.25 -7.55
CA ALA A 78 6.79 -8.95 -6.27
C ALA A 78 5.78 -10.09 -6.26
N GLN A 79 6.08 -11.17 -5.54
CA GLN A 79 5.11 -12.22 -5.25
C GLN A 79 3.93 -11.63 -4.46
N TRP A 80 2.75 -12.24 -4.62
CA TRP A 80 1.54 -11.70 -4.00
C TRP A 80 1.68 -11.53 -2.49
N TYR A 81 2.37 -12.44 -1.80
CA TYR A 81 2.58 -12.37 -0.35
C TYR A 81 3.56 -11.24 0.05
N GLU A 82 4.55 -10.95 -0.79
CA GLU A 82 5.50 -9.84 -0.58
C GLU A 82 4.79 -8.48 -0.67
N VAL A 83 3.68 -8.38 -1.42
CA VAL A 83 2.84 -7.17 -1.44
C VAL A 83 2.20 -6.95 -0.07
N TYR A 84 1.68 -8.01 0.57
CA TYR A 84 1.11 -7.91 1.91
C TYR A 84 2.20 -7.59 2.94
N ASP A 85 3.37 -8.22 2.86
CA ASP A 85 4.52 -7.90 3.71
C ASP A 85 4.93 -6.41 3.57
N PHE A 86 4.91 -5.88 2.35
CA PHE A 86 5.17 -4.46 2.11
C PHE A 86 4.09 -3.55 2.71
N ILE A 87 2.82 -3.93 2.62
CA ILE A 87 1.71 -3.19 3.24
C ILE A 87 1.84 -3.17 4.77
N GLU A 88 2.19 -4.30 5.39
CA GLU A 88 2.48 -4.38 6.83
C GLU A 88 3.67 -3.48 7.21
N LEU A 89 4.74 -3.52 6.42
CA LEU A 89 5.91 -2.67 6.61
C LEU A 89 5.54 -1.18 6.56
N LEU A 90 4.77 -0.76 5.56
CA LEU A 90 4.24 0.60 5.44
C LEU A 90 3.37 0.99 6.63
N ALA A 91 2.50 0.08 7.07
CA ALA A 91 1.62 0.29 8.21
C ALA A 91 2.38 0.35 9.55
N SER A 92 3.62 -0.11 9.61
CA SER A 92 4.49 -0.04 10.78
C SER A 92 5.34 1.24 10.83
N LEU A 93 5.44 2.02 9.75
CA LEU A 93 6.32 3.18 9.67
C LEU A 93 5.92 4.28 10.66
N ARG A 94 6.79 4.54 11.63
CA ARG A 94 6.66 5.66 12.57
C ARG A 94 7.12 6.96 11.92
N GLY A 95 6.55 8.09 12.35
CA GLY A 95 6.90 9.43 11.83
C GLY A 95 6.16 9.85 10.55
N TYR A 96 5.20 9.04 10.10
CA TYR A 96 4.28 9.34 8.99
C TYR A 96 2.84 9.32 9.50
N HIS A 97 1.87 9.62 8.61
CA HIS A 97 0.45 9.53 8.94
C HIS A 97 -0.04 8.07 8.94
N GLN A 98 0.57 7.24 9.80
CA GLN A 98 0.38 5.79 9.91
C GLN A 98 -1.10 5.40 10.08
N GLU A 99 -1.82 6.07 10.97
CA GLU A 99 -3.26 5.85 11.17
C GLU A 99 -4.07 6.14 9.91
N SER A 100 -3.65 7.12 9.11
CA SER A 100 -4.30 7.42 7.83
C SER A 100 -4.01 6.36 6.79
N PHE A 101 -2.79 5.82 6.74
CA PHE A 101 -2.46 4.69 5.88
C PHE A 101 -3.30 3.46 6.24
N GLN A 102 -3.28 3.05 7.52
CA GLN A 102 -4.03 1.87 8.01
C GLN A 102 -5.52 1.99 7.72
N ARG A 103 -6.13 3.14 8.01
CA ARG A 103 -7.54 3.39 7.73
C ARG A 103 -7.86 3.25 6.25
N ASP A 104 -7.07 3.88 5.38
CA ASP A 104 -7.38 3.97 3.96
C ASP A 104 -7.11 2.63 3.23
N ILE A 105 -6.07 1.88 3.61
CA ILE A 105 -5.81 0.53 3.06
C ILE A 105 -6.84 -0.50 3.54
N ASN A 106 -7.21 -0.48 4.83
CA ASN A 106 -8.25 -1.38 5.36
C ASN A 106 -9.61 -1.10 4.73
N ARG A 107 -9.90 0.17 4.42
CA ARG A 107 -11.09 0.55 3.64
C ARG A 107 -11.06 -0.07 2.25
N TYR A 108 -9.91 -0.07 1.57
CA TYR A 108 -9.77 -0.72 0.27
C TYR A 108 -10.00 -2.23 0.37
N PHE A 109 -9.43 -2.91 1.37
CA PHE A 109 -9.65 -4.34 1.58
C PHE A 109 -11.14 -4.66 1.78
N PHE A 110 -11.80 -3.92 2.66
CA PHE A 110 -13.23 -4.09 2.94
C PHE A 110 -14.11 -3.92 1.70
N VAL A 111 -13.87 -2.86 0.92
CA VAL A 111 -14.66 -2.57 -0.29
C VAL A 111 -14.48 -3.61 -1.38
N ASN A 112 -13.28 -4.17 -1.51
CA ASN A 112 -12.95 -5.11 -2.58
C ASN A 112 -13.06 -6.59 -2.16
N GLY A 113 -13.51 -6.89 -0.94
CA GLY A 113 -13.66 -8.27 -0.47
C GLY A 113 -12.33 -8.98 -0.28
N ILE A 114 -11.27 -8.24 0.04
CA ILE A 114 -9.98 -8.80 0.41
C ILE A 114 -10.07 -9.14 1.89
N GLY A 115 -9.93 -10.43 2.23
CA GLY A 115 -10.06 -10.95 3.59
C GLY A 115 -8.86 -10.66 4.50
N TRP A 116 -8.30 -9.45 4.42
CA TRP A 116 -7.14 -9.00 5.18
C TRP A 116 -7.43 -7.68 5.91
N SER A 117 -6.76 -7.45 7.02
CA SER A 117 -6.75 -6.19 7.75
C SER A 117 -5.39 -5.98 8.39
N VAL A 118 -4.89 -4.76 8.35
CA VAL A 118 -3.68 -4.38 9.08
C VAL A 118 -4.07 -3.83 10.44
N ASP A 119 -3.50 -4.40 11.49
CA ASP A 119 -3.75 -3.98 12.87
C ASP A 119 -2.60 -3.15 13.44
N SER A 120 -2.92 -2.32 14.43
CA SER A 120 -1.95 -1.52 15.17
C SER A 120 -1.23 -2.32 16.27
N SER A 121 -1.54 -3.61 16.43
CA SER A 121 -1.04 -4.48 17.50
C SER A 121 0.26 -5.18 17.11
N GLY A 122 1.37 -4.44 17.15
CA GLY A 122 2.73 -4.94 17.09
C GLY A 122 3.63 -4.14 18.02
#